data_AF-A0A8C0ZRX4-F1
#
_entry.id   AF-A0A8C0ZRX4-F1
#
_cell.length_a   1.000
_cell.length_b   1.000
_cell.length_c   1.000
_cell.angle_alpha   90.00
_cell.angle_beta   90.00
_cell.angle_gamma   90.00
#
_symmetry.space_group_name_H-M   'P 1'
#
loop_
_entity.id
_entity.type
_entity.pdbx_description
1 polymer ?
#
loop_
_entity_poly.entity_id
_entity_poly.type
_entity_poly.pdbx_seq_one_letter_code
_entity_poly.pdbx_strand_id
1 'polypeptide(L)'
;MVRVAFTNVSAKYFQEFFNLHKTAKNRIEDIRLDQEKEAEKLIRLYFQMEQIVYCQDQVYRVVLQNVREREAEEEKKKYTFSVLPSKDISMAEILQHLKAYHQEARRSISRQVPLMIQYFVLQTFGQRLQKAMLQLLQDKESCSWLLKERSDTSEKRKFLKQRLERLVRARHRLAKFPG
;
A
#
# COMPACT_ATOMS: atom_id res chain seq x y z
N MET A 1 -5.74 0.02 -5.65
CA MET A 1 -4.61 0.79 -6.23
C MET A 1 -3.30 0.00 -6.24
N VAL A 2 -2.86 -0.55 -5.09
CA VAL A 2 -1.59 -1.31 -4.99
C VAL A 2 -1.57 -2.56 -5.88
N ARG A 3 -2.60 -3.42 -5.80
CA ARG A 3 -2.76 -4.59 -6.68
C ARG A 3 -2.52 -4.25 -8.15
N VAL A 4 -3.25 -3.25 -8.66
CA VAL A 4 -3.17 -2.81 -10.06
C VAL A 4 -1.77 -2.32 -10.42
N ALA A 5 -1.11 -1.56 -9.55
CA ALA A 5 0.27 -1.12 -9.78
C ALA A 5 1.22 -2.32 -9.95
N PHE A 6 1.17 -3.31 -9.06
CA PHE A 6 2.01 -4.51 -9.16
C PHE A 6 1.64 -5.38 -10.37
N THR A 7 0.36 -5.53 -10.69
CA THR A 7 -0.07 -6.25 -11.90
C THR A 7 0.41 -5.55 -13.17
N ASN A 8 0.36 -4.22 -13.24
CA ASN A 8 0.84 -3.44 -14.38
C ASN A 8 2.36 -3.56 -14.54
N VAL A 9 3.11 -3.55 -13.45
CA VAL A 9 4.56 -3.82 -13.45
C VAL A 9 4.84 -5.22 -14.01
N SER A 10 4.14 -6.24 -13.50
CA SER A 10 4.27 -7.62 -13.99
C SER A 10 3.93 -7.75 -15.48
N ALA A 11 2.89 -7.06 -15.96
CA ALA A 11 2.54 -7.03 -17.37
C ALA A 11 3.67 -6.40 -18.20
N LYS A 12 4.14 -5.21 -17.82
CA LYS A 12 5.18 -4.48 -18.54
C LYS A 12 6.48 -5.28 -18.71
N TYR A 13 6.89 -6.05 -17.70
CA TYR A 13 8.16 -6.77 -17.72
C TYR A 13 8.05 -8.21 -18.22
N PHE A 14 6.91 -8.88 -18.02
CA PHE A 14 6.79 -10.33 -18.29
C PHE A 14 5.83 -10.70 -19.43
N GLN A 15 5.23 -9.73 -20.13
CA GLN A 15 4.23 -10.01 -21.19
C GLN A 15 4.71 -10.99 -22.28
N GLU A 16 6.00 -10.93 -22.65
CA GLU A 16 6.63 -11.82 -23.63
C GLU A 16 6.78 -13.27 -23.14
N PHE A 17 6.87 -13.45 -21.82
CA PHE A 17 6.99 -14.74 -21.14
C PHE A 17 5.67 -15.09 -20.44
N PHE A 18 4.74 -15.67 -21.20
CA PHE A 18 3.37 -15.90 -20.72
C PHE A 18 3.32 -16.72 -19.42
N ASN A 19 4.13 -17.76 -19.31
CA ASN A 19 4.18 -18.63 -18.13
C ASN A 19 4.68 -17.86 -16.90
N LEU A 20 5.77 -17.10 -17.04
CA LEU A 20 6.27 -16.24 -15.97
C LEU A 20 5.26 -15.18 -15.56
N HIS A 21 4.62 -14.51 -16.52
CA HIS A 21 3.59 -13.51 -16.23
C HIS A 21 2.41 -14.10 -15.47
N LYS A 22 1.92 -15.27 -15.89
CA LYS A 22 0.83 -16.00 -15.21
C LYS A 22 1.23 -16.36 -13.77
N THR A 23 2.42 -16.91 -13.57
CA THR A 23 2.94 -17.27 -12.24
C THR A 23 3.09 -16.04 -11.36
N ALA A 24 3.67 -14.95 -11.86
CA ALA A 24 3.81 -13.70 -11.12
C ALA A 24 2.44 -13.11 -10.73
N LYS A 25 1.46 -13.15 -11.65
CA LYS A 25 0.10 -12.70 -11.37
C LYS A 25 -0.57 -13.52 -10.27
N ASN A 26 -0.43 -14.84 -10.29
CA ASN A 26 -0.95 -15.71 -9.22
C ASN A 26 -0.31 -15.37 -7.87
N ARG A 27 1.03 -15.24 -7.81
CA ARG A 27 1.73 -14.84 -6.58
C ARG A 27 1.28 -13.48 -6.05
N ILE A 28 1.02 -12.51 -6.94
CA ILE A 28 0.48 -11.20 -6.57
C ILE A 28 -0.89 -11.34 -5.89
N GLU A 29 -1.79 -12.16 -6.43
CA GLU A 29 -3.12 -12.36 -5.82
C GLU A 29 -3.04 -13.13 -4.49
N ASP A 30 -2.24 -14.20 -4.42
CA ASP A 30 -2.10 -15.01 -3.21
C ASP A 30 -1.57 -14.16 -2.04
N ILE A 31 -0.45 -13.46 -2.26
CA ILE A 31 0.16 -12.61 -1.23
C ILE A 31 -0.76 -11.44 -0.86
N ARG A 32 -1.55 -10.93 -1.82
CA ARG A 32 -2.52 -9.87 -1.54
C ARG A 32 -3.55 -10.36 -0.54
N LEU A 33 -4.15 -11.52 -0.78
CA LEU A 33 -5.17 -12.08 0.11
C LEU A 33 -4.63 -12.30 1.52
N ASP A 34 -3.41 -12.83 1.64
CA ASP A 34 -2.75 -13.03 2.92
C ASP A 34 -2.51 -11.71 3.66
N GLN A 35 -1.96 -10.69 2.97
CA GLN A 35 -1.71 -9.37 3.57
C GLN A 35 -2.99 -8.61 3.93
N GLU A 36 -4.03 -8.72 3.11
CA GLU A 36 -5.33 -8.11 3.36
C GLU A 36 -5.97 -8.72 4.62
N LYS A 37 -5.91 -10.05 4.76
CA LYS A 37 -6.40 -10.78 5.94
C LYS A 37 -5.61 -10.44 7.22
N GLU A 38 -4.28 -10.37 7.15
CA GLU A 38 -3.44 -9.98 8.28
C GLU A 38 -3.72 -8.54 8.72
N ALA A 39 -3.83 -7.60 7.76
CA ALA A 39 -4.15 -6.21 8.04
C ALA A 39 -5.52 -6.05 8.68
N GLU A 40 -6.55 -6.72 8.13
CA GLU A 40 -7.92 -6.67 8.67
C GLU A 40 -7.96 -7.18 10.11
N LYS A 41 -7.33 -8.33 10.37
CA LYS A 41 -7.27 -8.92 11.72
C LYS A 41 -6.71 -7.93 12.74
N LEU A 42 -5.61 -7.26 12.41
CA LEU A 42 -4.95 -6.35 13.33
C LEU A 42 -5.71 -5.03 13.48
N ILE A 43 -6.35 -4.52 12.42
CA ILE A 43 -7.21 -3.33 12.51
C ILE A 43 -8.41 -3.62 13.41
N ARG A 44 -9.04 -4.80 13.29
CA ARG A 44 -10.14 -5.22 14.18
C ARG A 44 -9.68 -5.31 15.63
N LEU A 45 -8.51 -5.91 15.88
CA LEU A 45 -7.91 -5.98 17.22
C LEU A 45 -7.66 -4.57 17.77
N TYR A 46 -7.13 -3.66 16.96
CA TYR A 46 -6.90 -2.27 17.35
C TYR A 46 -8.20 -1.57 17.77
N PHE A 47 -9.29 -1.75 17.02
CA PHE A 47 -10.60 -1.22 17.42
C PHE A 47 -11.14 -1.83 18.72
N GLN A 48 -10.86 -3.10 19.00
CA GLN A 48 -11.22 -3.72 20.28
C GLN A 48 -10.42 -3.08 21.44
N MET A 49 -9.14 -2.76 21.21
CA MET A 49 -8.32 -2.08 22.22
C MET A 49 -8.80 -0.64 22.49
N GLU A 50 -9.25 0.09 21.47
CA GLU A 50 -9.80 1.46 21.63
C GLU A 50 -11.10 1.51 22.46
N GLN A 51 -11.74 0.37 22.74
CA GLN A 51 -12.87 0.29 23.68
C GLN A 51 -12.43 0.45 25.14
N ILE A 52 -11.14 0.24 25.43
CA ILE A 52 -10.58 0.42 26.76
C ILE A 52 -10.28 1.91 26.94
N VAL A 53 -10.92 2.54 27.93
CA VAL A 53 -10.71 3.97 28.22
C VAL A 53 -9.34 4.17 28.85
N TYR A 54 -8.38 4.61 28.04
CA TYR A 54 -7.01 4.87 28.48
C TYR A 54 -6.38 6.03 27.71
N CYS A 55 -5.72 6.95 28.42
CA CYS A 55 -4.93 8.02 27.82
C CYS A 55 -3.74 8.34 28.74
N GLN A 56 -2.59 8.66 28.15
CA GLN A 56 -1.44 9.10 28.92
C GLN A 56 -1.68 10.51 29.48
N ASP A 57 -1.41 10.71 30.77
CA ASP A 57 -1.71 11.96 31.49
C ASP A 57 -1.19 13.22 30.80
N GLN A 58 0.06 13.18 30.29
CA GLN A 58 0.67 14.33 29.63
C GLN A 58 -0.06 14.71 28.34
N VAL A 59 -0.50 13.71 27.56
CA VAL A 59 -1.24 13.92 26.32
C VAL A 59 -2.65 14.41 26.64
N TYR A 60 -3.30 13.74 27.59
CA TYR A 60 -4.64 14.07 28.04
C TYR A 60 -4.75 15.51 28.54
N ARG A 61 -3.82 15.96 29.39
CA ARG A 61 -3.80 17.32 29.94
C ARG A 61 -3.74 18.38 28.84
N VAL A 62 -2.88 18.18 27.85
CA VAL A 62 -2.75 19.09 26.70
C VAL A 62 -4.04 19.11 25.88
N VAL A 63 -4.62 17.95 25.59
CA VAL A 63 -5.87 17.88 24.80
C VAL A 63 -7.04 18.51 25.56
N LEU A 64 -7.17 18.26 26.86
CA LEU A 64 -8.21 18.84 27.70
C LEU A 64 -8.12 20.36 27.75
N GLN A 65 -6.91 20.90 27.90
CA GLN A 65 -6.69 22.34 27.85
C GLN A 65 -7.15 22.93 26.51
N ASN A 66 -6.76 22.31 25.39
CA ASN A 66 -7.18 22.76 24.05
C ASN A 66 -8.70 22.72 23.86
N VAL A 67 -9.39 21.73 24.42
CA VAL A 67 -10.87 21.65 24.35
C VAL A 67 -11.50 22.80 25.12
N ARG A 68 -11.01 23.08 26.34
CA ARG A 68 -11.51 24.18 27.18
C ARG A 68 -11.29 25.55 26.53
N GLU A 69 -10.13 25.77 25.94
CA GLU A 69 -9.82 27.02 25.23
C GLU A 69 -10.76 27.24 24.04
N ARG A 70 -10.99 26.19 23.23
CA ARG A 70 -11.93 26.27 22.10
C ARG A 70 -13.37 26.55 22.53
N GLU A 71 -13.84 25.90 23.58
CA GLU A 71 -15.18 26.14 24.12
C GLU A 71 -15.32 27.56 24.65
N ALA A 72 -14.32 28.07 25.38
CA ALA A 72 -14.31 29.45 25.86
C ALA A 72 -14.29 30.48 24.71
N GLU A 73 -13.60 30.21 23.61
CA GLU A 73 -13.64 31.04 22.40
C GLU A 73 -15.01 31.00 21.70
N GLU A 74 -15.63 29.83 21.62
CA GLU A 74 -16.98 29.67 21.05
C GLU A 74 -18.04 30.36 21.90
N GLU A 75 -17.92 30.30 23.23
CA GLU A 75 -18.79 31.02 24.13
C GLU A 75 -18.61 32.54 24.02
N LYS A 76 -17.37 33.05 23.94
CA LYS A 76 -17.10 34.48 23.68
C LYS A 76 -17.73 34.99 22.39
N LYS A 77 -17.91 34.13 21.38
CA LYS A 77 -18.64 34.45 20.14
C LYS A 77 -20.17 34.40 20.29
N LYS A 78 -20.68 33.69 21.30
CA LYS A 78 -22.12 33.53 21.60
C LYS A 78 -22.66 34.51 22.64
N TYR A 79 -21.79 35.18 23.42
CA TYR A 79 -22.16 36.17 24.45
C TYR A 79 -22.71 37.51 23.90
N THR A 80 -23.64 37.46 22.95
CA THR A 80 -24.66 38.51 22.75
C THR A 80 -25.93 38.27 23.57
N PHE A 81 -26.11 37.13 24.26
CA PHE A 81 -27.33 36.90 25.06
C PHE A 81 -27.15 35.99 26.30
N SER A 82 -27.33 36.60 27.48
CA SER A 82 -27.71 36.11 28.83
C SER A 82 -27.10 34.84 29.46
N VAL A 83 -26.66 35.02 30.72
CA VAL A 83 -26.12 34.03 31.68
C VAL A 83 -27.23 33.49 32.60
N LEU A 84 -27.18 32.20 32.94
CA LEU A 84 -27.71 31.60 34.18
C LEU A 84 -26.89 30.33 34.52
N PRO A 85 -26.34 30.16 35.74
CA PRO A 85 -25.67 28.93 36.14
C PRO A 85 -26.33 28.28 37.37
N SER A 86 -26.65 26.98 37.32
CA SER A 86 -26.60 26.10 38.50
C SER A 86 -27.00 24.67 38.12
N LYS A 87 -26.25 23.66 38.59
CA LYS A 87 -26.30 22.20 38.32
C LYS A 87 -25.64 21.65 37.06
N ASP A 88 -25.54 22.41 35.98
CA ASP A 88 -24.94 21.92 34.71
C ASP A 88 -23.41 21.82 34.72
N ILE A 89 -22.74 22.34 35.75
CA ILE A 89 -21.27 22.45 35.81
C ILE A 89 -20.62 21.06 35.80
N SER A 90 -21.13 20.12 36.59
CA SER A 90 -20.58 18.76 36.65
C SER A 90 -20.78 17.97 35.35
N MET A 91 -21.94 18.15 34.70
CA MET A 91 -22.21 17.55 33.40
C MET A 91 -21.36 18.19 32.29
N ALA A 92 -21.18 19.51 32.32
CA ALA A 92 -20.31 20.22 31.39
C ALA A 92 -18.85 19.79 31.52
N GLU A 93 -18.35 19.59 32.75
CA GLU A 93 -16.99 19.07 32.99
C GLU A 93 -16.83 17.64 32.44
N ILE A 94 -17.79 16.75 32.67
CA ILE A 94 -17.77 15.39 32.11
C ILE A 94 -17.76 15.45 30.58
N LEU A 95 -18.53 16.34 29.96
CA LEU A 95 -18.54 16.52 28.52
C LEU A 95 -17.20 17.02 27.98
N GLN A 96 -16.51 17.92 28.69
CA GLN A 96 -15.17 18.37 28.32
C GLN A 96 -14.16 17.22 28.34
N HIS A 97 -14.20 16.40 29.39
CA HIS A 97 -13.33 15.22 29.51
C HIS A 97 -13.62 14.20 28.42
N LEU A 98 -14.89 13.95 28.11
CA LEU A 98 -15.30 13.06 27.02
C LEU A 98 -14.85 13.58 25.65
N LYS A 99 -15.00 14.89 25.39
CA LYS A 99 -14.52 15.54 24.16
C LYS A 99 -13.01 15.42 24.03
N ALA A 100 -12.27 15.62 25.12
CA ALA A 100 -10.82 15.46 25.14
C ALA A 100 -10.41 14.02 24.80
N TYR A 101 -11.04 13.03 25.41
CA TYR A 101 -10.80 11.62 25.11
C TYR A 101 -11.13 11.28 23.65
N HIS A 102 -12.31 11.70 23.18
CA HIS A 102 -12.74 11.47 21.80
C HIS A 102 -11.78 12.10 20.78
N GLN A 103 -11.29 13.32 21.05
CA GLN A 103 -10.34 13.99 20.18
C GLN A 103 -9.01 13.24 20.09
N GLU A 104 -8.53 12.67 21.21
CA GLU A 104 -7.29 11.90 21.20
C GLU A 104 -7.47 10.51 20.56
N ALA A 105 -8.55 9.80 20.85
CA ALA A 105 -8.88 8.54 20.18
C ALA A 105 -8.97 8.73 18.66
N ARG A 106 -9.63 9.81 18.21
CA ARG A 106 -9.70 10.17 16.79
C ARG A 106 -8.31 10.37 16.17
N ARG A 107 -7.41 11.07 16.87
CA ARG A 107 -6.03 11.28 16.41
C ARG A 107 -5.27 9.95 16.31
N SER A 108 -5.36 9.11 17.33
CA SER A 108 -4.72 7.80 17.36
C SER A 108 -5.19 6.90 16.21
N ILE A 109 -6.50 6.78 16.00
CA ILE A 109 -7.08 5.99 14.89
C ILE A 109 -6.63 6.56 13.53
N SER A 110 -6.67 7.88 13.37
CA SER A 110 -6.26 8.54 12.13
C SER A 110 -4.78 8.34 11.79
N ARG A 111 -3.93 8.08 12.79
CA ARG A 111 -2.51 7.78 12.62
C ARG A 111 -2.29 6.28 12.40
N GLN A 112 -2.84 5.45 13.28
CA GLN A 112 -2.50 4.04 13.38
C GLN A 112 -3.07 3.21 12.23
N VAL A 113 -4.33 3.45 11.84
CA VAL A 113 -4.98 2.66 10.79
C VAL A 113 -4.29 2.83 9.43
N PRO A 114 -4.02 4.07 8.93
CA PRO A 114 -3.28 4.24 7.68
C PRO A 114 -1.87 3.64 7.74
N LEU A 115 -1.17 3.76 8.88
CA LEU A 115 0.16 3.19 9.06
C LEU A 115 0.14 1.66 8.93
N MET A 116 -0.84 1.00 9.54
CA MET A 116 -1.01 -0.45 9.43
C MET A 116 -1.32 -0.86 7.98
N ILE A 117 -2.22 -0.15 7.30
CA ILE A 117 -2.54 -0.42 5.89
C ILE A 117 -1.28 -0.27 5.03
N GLN A 118 -0.53 0.81 5.20
CA GLN A 118 0.71 1.05 4.44
C GLN A 118 1.75 -0.03 4.70
N TYR A 119 1.92 -0.44 5.96
CA TYR A 119 2.86 -1.48 6.33
C TYR A 119 2.52 -2.83 5.67
N PHE A 120 1.29 -3.31 5.80
CA PHE A 120 0.90 -4.63 5.25
C PHE A 120 0.71 -4.61 3.74
N VAL A 121 -0.09 -3.67 3.23
CA VAL A 121 -0.54 -3.67 1.83
C VAL A 121 0.56 -3.23 0.87
N LEU A 122 1.53 -2.41 1.31
CA LEU A 122 2.62 -1.93 0.46
C LEU A 122 3.98 -2.52 0.82
N GLN A 123 4.45 -2.29 2.06
CA GLN A 123 5.84 -2.62 2.43
C GLN A 123 6.05 -4.13 2.55
N THR A 124 5.27 -4.80 3.39
CA THR A 124 5.36 -6.24 3.63
C THR A 124 4.95 -7.02 2.38
N PHE A 125 3.90 -6.58 1.68
CA PHE A 125 3.53 -7.12 0.38
C PHE A 125 4.71 -7.11 -0.61
N GLY A 126 5.38 -5.98 -0.80
CA GLY A 126 6.50 -5.86 -1.72
C GLY A 126 7.67 -6.77 -1.36
N GLN A 127 8.04 -6.84 -0.08
CA GLN A 127 9.10 -7.73 0.41
C GLN A 127 8.75 -9.22 0.22
N ARG A 128 7.52 -9.63 0.56
CA ARG A 128 7.05 -11.00 0.36
C ARG A 128 7.03 -11.37 -1.12
N LEU A 129 6.56 -10.47 -1.98
CA LEU A 129 6.54 -10.69 -3.43
C LEU A 129 7.95 -10.85 -3.99
N GLN A 130 8.89 -9.99 -3.62
CA GLN A 130 10.28 -10.11 -4.07
C GLN A 130 10.88 -11.46 -3.66
N LYS A 131 10.70 -11.88 -2.40
CA LYS A 131 11.16 -13.18 -1.92
C LYS A 131 10.50 -14.34 -2.69
N ALA A 132 9.19 -14.28 -2.92
CA ALA A 132 8.47 -15.30 -3.66
C ALA A 132 8.93 -15.40 -5.13
N MET A 133 9.25 -14.28 -5.76
CA MET A 133 9.79 -14.27 -7.12
C MET A 133 11.22 -14.85 -7.17
N LEU A 134 12.07 -14.58 -6.17
CA LEU A 134 13.39 -15.20 -6.07
C LEU A 134 13.32 -16.72 -5.83
N GLN A 135 12.33 -17.19 -5.08
CA GLN A 135 12.11 -18.62 -4.87
C GLN A 135 11.82 -19.39 -6.16
N LEU A 136 11.25 -18.74 -7.19
CA LEU A 136 11.03 -19.37 -8.49
C LEU A 136 12.34 -19.82 -9.17
N LEU A 137 13.47 -19.21 -8.81
CA LEU A 137 14.78 -19.51 -9.38
C LEU A 137 15.42 -20.78 -8.78
N GLN A 138 14.85 -21.35 -7.72
CA GLN A 138 15.41 -22.52 -7.04
C GLN A 138 15.28 -23.80 -7.89
N ASP A 139 14.22 -23.91 -8.68
CA ASP A 139 14.01 -25.04 -9.58
C ASP A 139 14.46 -24.69 -11.01
N LYS A 140 15.58 -25.30 -11.43
CA LYS A 140 16.19 -25.09 -12.75
C LYS A 140 15.29 -25.57 -13.89
N GLU A 141 14.54 -26.66 -13.71
CA GLU A 141 13.68 -27.18 -14.78
C GLU A 141 12.48 -26.24 -14.98
N SER A 142 11.89 -25.78 -13.88
CA SER A 142 10.84 -24.76 -13.90
C SER A 142 11.27 -23.44 -14.56
N CYS A 143 12.54 -23.03 -14.41
CA CYS A 143 13.04 -21.81 -15.06
C CYS A 143 12.93 -21.87 -16.60
N SER A 144 13.22 -23.02 -17.20
CA SER A 144 13.12 -23.20 -18.65
C SER A 144 11.67 -23.06 -19.15
N TRP A 145 10.71 -23.59 -18.38
CA TRP A 145 9.29 -23.48 -18.65
C TRP A 145 8.76 -22.05 -18.45
N LEU A 146 9.21 -21.37 -17.40
CA LEU A 146 8.83 -19.98 -17.10
C LEU A 146 9.27 -19.02 -18.20
N LEU A 147 10.48 -19.21 -18.73
CA LEU A 147 11.10 -18.36 -19.76
C LEU A 147 10.75 -18.77 -21.19
N LYS A 148 9.72 -19.61 -21.37
CA LYS A 148 9.23 -19.95 -22.71
C LYS A 148 8.51 -18.73 -23.33
N GLU A 149 9.12 -18.17 -24.37
CA GLU A 149 8.51 -17.12 -25.20
C GLU A 149 7.25 -17.64 -25.90
N ARG A 150 6.35 -16.70 -26.28
CA ARG A 150 5.26 -17.01 -27.20
C ARG A 150 5.82 -17.46 -28.56
N SER A 151 5.08 -18.33 -29.26
CA SER A 151 5.44 -18.81 -30.60
C SER A 151 5.73 -17.65 -31.54
N ASP A 152 4.80 -16.70 -31.60
CA ASP A 152 4.81 -15.61 -32.58
C ASP A 152 6.01 -14.68 -32.37
N THR A 153 6.38 -14.44 -31.10
CA THR A 153 7.49 -13.54 -30.74
C THR A 153 8.83 -14.23 -31.00
N SER A 154 8.94 -15.52 -30.68
CA SER A 154 10.11 -16.35 -31.01
C SER A 154 10.32 -16.48 -32.51
N GLU A 155 9.27 -16.72 -33.28
CA GLU A 155 9.33 -16.82 -34.75
C GLU A 155 9.72 -15.49 -35.39
N LYS A 156 9.07 -14.38 -34.97
CA LYS A 156 9.42 -13.03 -35.44
C LYS A 156 10.88 -12.69 -35.14
N ARG A 157 11.36 -13.02 -33.94
CA ARG A 157 12.76 -12.84 -33.54
C ARG A 157 13.71 -13.65 -34.42
N LYS A 158 13.42 -14.93 -34.68
CA LYS A 158 14.21 -15.79 -35.59
C LYS A 158 14.27 -15.20 -37.00
N PHE A 159 13.12 -14.77 -37.54
CA PHE A 159 13.04 -14.16 -38.86
C PHE A 159 13.87 -12.87 -38.96
N LEU A 160 13.73 -11.96 -37.99
CA LEU A 160 14.49 -10.70 -37.95
C LEU A 160 15.99 -10.94 -37.83
N LYS A 161 16.42 -11.92 -37.01
CA LYS A 161 17.82 -12.30 -36.87
C LYS A 161 18.41 -12.80 -38.19
N GLN A 162 17.72 -13.71 -38.88
CA GLN A 162 18.15 -14.20 -40.19
C GLN A 162 18.18 -13.09 -41.25
N ARG A 163 17.24 -12.15 -41.21
CA ARG A 163 17.25 -10.98 -42.11
C ARG A 163 18.44 -10.08 -41.82
N LEU A 164 18.74 -9.79 -40.56
CA LEU A 164 19.90 -9.02 -40.15
C LEU A 164 21.21 -9.67 -40.62
N GLU A 165 21.37 -10.98 -40.42
CA GLU A 165 22.55 -11.73 -40.89
C GLU A 165 22.73 -11.65 -42.41
N ARG A 166 21.64 -11.65 -43.18
CA ARG A 166 21.69 -11.46 -44.64
C ARG A 166 22.11 -10.04 -45.00
N LEU A 167 21.56 -9.02 -44.34
CA LEU A 167 21.92 -7.62 -44.54
C LEU A 167 23.37 -7.33 -44.17
N VAL A 168 23.85 -7.90 -43.07
CA VAL A 168 25.25 -7.79 -42.63
C VAL A 168 26.18 -8.40 -43.69
N ARG A 169 25.85 -9.58 -44.23
CA ARG A 169 26.62 -10.20 -45.32
C ARG A 169 26.62 -9.35 -46.59
N ALA A 170 25.48 -8.77 -46.98
CA ALA A 170 25.40 -7.87 -48.13
C ALA A 170 26.28 -6.62 -47.93
N ARG A 171 26.21 -5.99 -46.75
CA ARG A 171 27.06 -4.85 -46.38
C ARG A 171 28.54 -5.20 -46.45
N HIS A 172 28.95 -6.38 -45.95
CA HIS A 172 30.34 -6.82 -46.03
C HIS A 172 30.83 -7.00 -47.47
N ARG A 173 29.97 -7.49 -48.37
CA ARG A 173 30.31 -7.62 -49.79
C ARG A 173 30.44 -6.26 -50.47
N LEU A 174 29.52 -5.32 -50.19
CA LEU A 174 29.60 -3.95 -50.68
C LEU A 174 30.86 -3.24 -50.21
N ALA A 175 31.25 -3.41 -48.94
CA ALA A 175 32.47 -2.81 -48.39
C ALA A 175 33.76 -3.39 -49.00
N LYS A 176 33.72 -4.62 -49.51
CA LYS A 176 34.86 -5.28 -50.19
C LYS A 176 34.84 -5.10 -51.70
N PHE A 177 33.85 -4.39 -52.24
CA PHE A 177 33.74 -4.18 -53.68
C PHE A 177 34.82 -3.18 -54.11
N PRO A 178 35.79 -3.57 -54.96
CA PRO A 178 36.76 -2.63 -55.49
C PRO A 178 36.04 -1.67 -56.45
N GLY A 179 36.20 -0.37 -56.20
CA GLY A 179 35.79 0.68 -57.14
C GLY A 179 36.74 0.75 -58.31
#